data_AF-A0A2E7L6K8-F1
#
_entry.id   AF-A0A2E7L6K8-F1
#
_cell.length_a   1.000
_cell.length_b   1.000
_cell.length_c   1.000
_cell.angle_alpha   90.00
_cell.angle_beta   90.00
_cell.angle_gamma   90.00
#
_symmetry.space_group_name_H-M   'P 1'
#
loop_
_entity.id
_entity.type
_entity.pdbx_description
1 polymer ?
#
loop_
_entity_poly.entity_id
_entity_poly.type
_entity_poly.pdbx_seq_one_letter_code
_entity_poly.pdbx_strand_id
1 'polypeptide(L)'
;MGRTLDLGRRLELCSADPHCHDISLGLYRQPLAVEPATLPDRQAVPPAGADGAFPVQFLVHTYSTAVGAAERVAFVSQALGDLAGLERVPGTPAQRAFPCSCGHERALKRAFLDICKKSNEEPMECYPLSRMDKKAECQIIVVPVGNGEYRIDAEADTPAAQRRRQAVARGYLKLCEMEPVEGDDYRVRFRCGAAHDRLLGLLLFRAQNVRSTMREDEAAVSRGVLAAPSQQL
;
A
#
# COMPACT_ATOMS: atom_id res chain seq x y z
N MET A 1 31.78 -13.44 -1.76
CA MET A 1 31.25 -13.43 -0.37
C MET A 1 30.25 -12.29 -0.25
N GLY A 2 28.96 -12.58 -0.42
CA GLY A 2 27.92 -11.55 -0.39
C GLY A 2 27.70 -11.09 1.05
N ARG A 3 27.93 -9.80 1.33
CA ARG A 3 27.42 -9.19 2.55
C ARG A 3 25.89 -9.18 2.41
N THR A 4 25.20 -10.02 3.18
CA THR A 4 23.74 -9.95 3.29
C THR A 4 23.43 -8.59 3.90
N LEU A 5 22.94 -7.65 3.09
CA LEU A 5 22.49 -6.35 3.56
C LEU A 5 21.32 -6.58 4.53
N ASP A 6 21.32 -5.90 5.68
CA ASP A 6 20.17 -5.93 6.58
C ASP A 6 19.06 -5.03 6.03
N LEU A 7 18.29 -5.58 5.08
CA LEU A 7 17.17 -4.91 4.43
C LEU A 7 15.88 -4.99 5.26
N GLY A 8 15.87 -5.74 6.36
CA GLY A 8 14.66 -6.07 7.12
C GLY A 8 13.80 -7.16 6.47
N ARG A 9 12.52 -7.24 6.86
CA ARG A 9 11.60 -8.28 6.40
C ARG A 9 11.05 -7.94 5.02
N ARG A 10 11.27 -8.79 4.02
CA ARG A 10 10.64 -8.63 2.70
C ARG A 10 9.11 -8.69 2.84
N LEU A 11 8.45 -7.62 2.44
CA LEU A 11 7.00 -7.49 2.44
C LEU A 11 6.37 -7.99 1.14
N GLU A 12 6.98 -7.64 0.00
CA GLU A 12 6.51 -8.00 -1.35
C GLU A 12 7.68 -8.10 -2.34
N LEU A 13 7.47 -8.82 -3.44
CA LEU A 13 8.44 -8.96 -4.54
C LEU A 13 7.75 -8.83 -5.91
N CYS A 14 8.23 -7.89 -6.73
CA CYS A 14 8.02 -7.94 -8.17
C CYS A 14 9.17 -8.74 -8.78
N SER A 15 8.90 -9.98 -9.22
CA SER A 15 9.96 -10.90 -9.65
C SER A 15 10.65 -10.51 -10.96
N ALA A 16 9.89 -9.92 -11.90
CA ALA A 16 10.38 -9.46 -13.19
C ALA A 16 9.72 -8.12 -13.51
N ASP A 17 10.45 -7.03 -13.25
CA ASP A 17 10.01 -5.68 -13.57
C ASP A 17 10.12 -5.43 -15.08
N PRO A 18 8.99 -5.21 -15.78
CA PRO A 18 8.99 -5.11 -17.25
C PRO A 18 9.62 -3.81 -17.76
N HIS A 19 10.01 -2.89 -16.85
CA HIS A 19 10.51 -1.56 -17.19
C HIS A 19 12.01 -1.42 -16.94
N CYS A 20 12.69 -2.48 -16.50
CA CYS A 20 14.15 -2.49 -16.33
C CYS A 20 14.68 -3.92 -16.38
N HIS A 21 15.05 -4.42 -17.56
CA HIS A 21 15.79 -5.69 -17.75
C HIS A 21 15.27 -6.90 -16.94
N ASP A 22 13.96 -7.00 -16.71
CA ASP A 22 13.34 -8.05 -15.89
C ASP A 22 13.97 -8.19 -14.49
N ILE A 23 14.50 -7.11 -13.93
CA ILE A 23 15.07 -7.13 -12.58
C ILE A 23 14.00 -7.44 -11.54
N SER A 24 14.40 -8.09 -10.45
CA SER A 24 13.52 -8.23 -9.30
C SER A 24 13.58 -6.98 -8.42
N LEU A 25 12.42 -6.45 -8.02
CA LEU A 25 12.28 -5.36 -7.07
C LEU A 25 11.59 -5.87 -5.80
N GLY A 26 12.24 -5.72 -4.66
CA GLY A 26 11.69 -6.07 -3.36
C GLY A 26 11.25 -4.83 -2.58
N LEU A 27 10.09 -4.93 -1.93
CA LEU A 27 9.67 -4.00 -0.89
C LEU A 27 9.97 -4.63 0.46
N TYR A 28 10.71 -3.94 1.31
CA TYR A 28 11.12 -4.42 2.61
C TYR A 28 10.57 -3.53 3.72
N ARG A 29 10.24 -4.15 4.86
CA ARG A 29 9.80 -3.50 6.09
C ARG A 29 10.94 -3.53 7.10
N GLN A 30 11.24 -2.38 7.67
CA GLN A 30 12.19 -2.21 8.77
C GLN A 30 11.49 -1.55 9.96
N PRO A 31 11.92 -1.81 11.20
CA PRO A 31 11.57 -0.94 12.33
C PRO A 31 12.00 0.49 12.02
N LEU A 32 11.14 1.47 12.28
CA LEU A 32 11.54 2.87 12.21
C LEU A 32 12.51 3.11 13.37
N ALA A 33 13.77 3.41 13.05
CA ALA A 33 14.74 3.78 14.06
C ALA A 33 14.37 5.16 14.60
N VAL A 34 13.66 5.18 15.72
CA VAL A 34 13.46 6.41 16.47
C VAL A 34 14.77 6.66 17.20
N GLU A 35 15.62 7.56 16.70
CA GLU A 35 16.72 8.03 17.53
C GLU A 35 16.09 8.65 18.80
N PRO A 36 16.56 8.30 20.01
CA PRO A 36 16.13 8.98 21.22
C PRO A 36 16.66 10.41 21.13
N ALA A 37 15.86 11.30 20.54
CA ALA A 37 16.12 12.72 20.55
C ALA A 37 16.29 13.12 22.02
N THR A 38 17.49 13.62 22.34
CA THR A 38 17.86 14.41 23.51
C THR A 38 16.65 14.93 24.27
N LEU A 39 16.21 14.16 25.27
CA LEU A 39 15.06 14.48 26.12
C LEU A 39 15.40 15.69 27.00
N PRO A 40 14.49 16.68 27.06
CA PRO A 40 14.03 17.12 28.35
C PRO A 40 12.50 17.13 28.38
N ASP A 41 11.86 15.99 28.17
CA ASP A 41 10.69 15.57 28.96
C ASP A 41 10.26 14.17 28.54
N ARG A 42 9.95 13.30 29.51
CA ARG A 42 9.63 11.87 29.31
C ARG A 42 8.24 11.63 28.68
N GLN A 43 7.92 12.30 27.57
CA GLN A 43 6.64 12.16 26.87
C GLN A 43 6.75 11.97 25.35
N ALA A 44 7.95 11.80 24.78
CA ALA A 44 8.14 11.74 23.32
C ALA A 44 8.84 10.46 22.82
N VAL A 45 8.52 9.29 23.39
CA VAL A 45 8.56 8.08 22.56
C VAL A 45 7.33 8.21 21.65
N PRO A 46 7.45 8.15 20.30
CA PRO A 46 6.27 8.18 19.45
C PRO A 46 5.35 7.08 19.99
N PRO A 47 4.08 7.41 20.31
CA PRO A 47 3.16 6.39 20.79
C PRO A 47 3.22 5.25 19.78
N ALA A 48 3.21 4.01 20.27
CA ALA A 48 3.06 2.85 19.41
C ALA A 48 2.07 3.24 18.30
N GLY A 49 2.52 3.19 17.03
CA GLY A 49 1.81 3.75 15.88
C GLY A 49 0.35 3.40 16.02
N ALA A 50 -0.54 4.37 15.78
CA ALA A 50 -1.88 4.55 16.39
C ALA A 50 -2.78 3.30 16.60
N ASP A 51 -2.42 2.17 16.02
CA ASP A 51 -2.93 0.81 16.24
C ASP A 51 -2.24 0.03 17.41
N GLY A 52 -1.31 0.64 18.15
CA GLY A 52 -0.50 -0.02 19.19
C GLY A 52 0.70 -0.82 18.67
N ALA A 53 1.05 -0.67 17.38
CA ALA A 53 2.18 -1.36 16.75
C ALA A 53 3.47 -0.54 16.81
N PHE A 54 4.65 -1.18 16.80
CA PHE A 54 5.90 -0.43 16.67
C PHE A 54 5.95 0.31 15.33
N PRO A 55 6.49 1.54 15.30
CA PRO A 55 6.57 2.33 14.08
C PRO A 55 7.47 1.64 13.05
N VAL A 56 7.13 1.77 11.78
CA VAL A 56 7.82 1.08 10.68
C VAL A 56 8.15 2.00 9.52
N GLN A 57 9.14 1.57 8.74
CA GLN A 57 9.53 2.18 7.49
C GLN A 57 9.72 1.11 6.41
N PHE A 58 9.78 1.59 5.17
CA PHE A 58 9.82 0.77 3.98
C PHE A 58 10.99 1.16 3.08
N LEU A 59 11.59 0.15 2.48
CA LEU A 59 12.71 0.29 1.56
C LEU A 59 12.41 -0.50 0.28
N VAL A 60 12.57 0.15 -0.87
CA VAL A 60 12.60 -0.53 -2.18
C VAL A 60 14.04 -0.87 -2.49
N HIS A 61 14.29 -2.10 -2.92
CA HIS A 61 15.64 -2.57 -3.22
C HIS A 61 15.67 -3.59 -4.36
N THR A 62 16.78 -3.64 -5.09
CA THR A 62 17.13 -4.71 -6.02
C THR A 62 18.59 -5.11 -5.81
N TYR A 63 18.87 -6.40 -5.95
CA TYR A 63 20.24 -6.93 -5.99
C TYR A 63 20.86 -6.82 -7.39
N SER A 64 20.07 -6.45 -8.41
CA SER A 64 20.57 -6.32 -9.77
C SER A 64 21.51 -5.13 -9.91
N THR A 65 22.57 -5.33 -10.68
CA THR A 65 23.52 -4.29 -11.09
C THR A 65 23.29 -3.84 -12.54
N ALA A 66 22.17 -4.24 -13.13
CA ALA A 66 21.80 -3.83 -14.49
C ALA A 66 21.75 -2.30 -14.61
N VAL A 67 22.07 -1.81 -15.82
CA VAL A 67 21.97 -0.39 -16.14
C VAL A 67 20.52 0.08 -15.90
N GLY A 68 20.34 1.24 -15.27
CA GLY A 68 19.02 1.78 -14.92
C GLY A 68 18.38 1.21 -13.65
N ALA A 69 18.95 0.17 -13.01
CA ALA A 69 18.35 -0.43 -11.81
C ALA A 69 18.22 0.55 -10.64
N ALA A 70 19.23 1.41 -10.43
CA ALA A 70 19.19 2.44 -9.38
C ALA A 70 18.12 3.50 -9.64
N GLU A 71 17.98 3.94 -10.89
CA GLU A 71 16.94 4.89 -11.33
C GLU A 71 15.56 4.27 -11.16
N ARG A 72 15.41 2.98 -11.49
CA ARG A 72 14.16 2.24 -11.31
C ARG A 72 13.76 2.15 -9.83
N VAL A 73 14.69 1.82 -8.94
CA VAL A 73 14.45 1.81 -7.48
C VAL A 73 14.05 3.20 -6.99
N ALA A 74 14.75 4.25 -7.45
CA ALA A 74 14.44 5.63 -7.08
C ALA A 74 13.03 6.04 -7.53
N PHE A 75 12.64 5.69 -8.77
CA PHE A 75 11.30 5.91 -9.31
C PHE A 75 10.23 5.21 -8.46
N VAL A 76 10.36 3.90 -8.23
CA VAL A 76 9.36 3.13 -7.47
C VAL A 76 9.26 3.64 -6.03
N SER A 77 10.39 4.00 -5.41
CA SER A 77 10.40 4.67 -4.11
C SER A 77 9.62 5.98 -4.17
N GLN A 78 9.90 6.85 -5.15
CA GLN A 78 9.18 8.12 -5.31
C GLN A 78 7.67 7.93 -5.53
N ALA A 79 7.29 7.00 -6.40
CA ALA A 79 5.91 6.68 -6.69
C ALA A 79 5.15 6.15 -5.45
N LEU A 80 5.81 5.47 -4.50
CA LEU A 80 5.19 5.14 -3.21
C LEU A 80 4.80 6.39 -2.41
N GLY A 81 5.58 7.47 -2.50
CA GLY A 81 5.21 8.73 -1.88
C GLY A 81 4.09 9.47 -2.61
N ASP A 82 4.23 9.58 -3.92
CA ASP A 82 3.33 10.38 -4.75
C ASP A 82 1.96 9.70 -4.92
N LEU A 83 1.92 8.37 -5.06
CA LEU A 83 0.69 7.61 -5.34
C LEU A 83 0.10 6.90 -4.11
N ALA A 84 0.92 6.46 -3.15
CA ALA A 84 0.44 5.76 -1.95
C ALA A 84 0.48 6.63 -0.68
N GLY A 85 1.12 7.81 -0.72
CA GLY A 85 1.12 8.77 0.39
C GLY A 85 2.15 8.49 1.47
N LEU A 86 3.26 7.81 1.14
CA LEU A 86 4.39 7.65 2.06
C LEU A 86 5.32 8.87 2.05
N GLU A 87 5.86 9.24 3.21
CA GLU A 87 6.80 10.34 3.35
C GLU A 87 8.24 9.82 3.47
N ARG A 88 9.22 10.67 3.13
CA ARG A 88 10.64 10.32 3.31
C ARG A 88 10.98 10.31 4.79
N VAL A 89 11.72 9.29 5.24
CA VAL A 89 12.25 9.27 6.60
C VAL A 89 13.48 10.18 6.69
N PRO A 90 13.53 11.13 7.64
CA PRO A 90 14.70 12.00 7.84
C PRO A 90 15.98 11.20 8.07
N GLY A 91 17.10 11.64 7.49
CA GLY A 91 18.40 10.97 7.61
C GLY A 91 18.59 9.74 6.71
N THR A 92 17.52 9.22 6.10
CA THR A 92 17.55 8.00 5.28
C THR A 92 16.74 8.19 3.98
N PRO A 93 17.30 8.85 2.95
CA PRO A 93 16.55 9.32 1.78
C PRO A 93 15.81 8.24 0.97
N ALA A 94 16.28 6.99 1.03
CA ALA A 94 15.66 5.86 0.33
C ALA A 94 14.48 5.23 1.08
N GLN A 95 14.38 5.48 2.39
CA GLN A 95 13.37 4.89 3.27
C GLN A 95 12.14 5.79 3.37
N ARG A 96 10.98 5.16 3.48
CA ARG A 96 9.69 5.85 3.55
C ARG A 96 8.77 5.29 4.61
N ALA A 97 7.94 6.12 5.20
CA ALA A 97 6.95 5.70 6.20
C ALA A 97 5.60 6.38 5.92
N PHE A 98 4.51 5.77 6.37
CA PHE A 98 3.25 6.52 6.45
C PHE A 98 3.36 7.59 7.54
N PRO A 99 2.69 8.75 7.40
CA PRO A 99 2.68 9.79 8.43
C PRO A 99 2.18 9.29 9.81
N CYS A 100 1.24 8.32 9.80
CA CYS A 100 0.74 7.66 11.01
C CYS A 100 1.73 6.67 11.66
N SER A 101 2.87 6.41 11.01
CA SER A 101 3.89 5.42 11.39
C SER A 101 3.43 3.96 11.43
N CYS A 102 2.16 3.67 11.11
CA CYS A 102 1.63 2.32 10.95
C CYS A 102 2.09 1.68 9.63
N GLY A 103 1.95 0.36 9.53
CA GLY A 103 2.44 -0.40 8.37
C GLY A 103 1.49 -0.44 7.18
N HIS A 104 0.17 -0.55 7.41
CA HIS A 104 -0.87 -0.73 6.37
C HIS A 104 -0.46 -1.75 5.29
N GLU A 105 0.13 -2.87 5.73
CA GLU A 105 0.94 -3.75 4.90
C GLU A 105 0.14 -4.37 3.77
N ARG A 106 -1.09 -4.80 4.04
CA ARG A 106 -1.99 -5.39 3.03
C ARG A 106 -2.28 -4.40 1.90
N ALA A 107 -2.54 -3.14 2.22
CA ALA A 107 -2.75 -2.11 1.20
C ALA A 107 -1.45 -1.84 0.43
N LEU A 108 -0.34 -1.68 1.16
CA LEU A 108 0.95 -1.29 0.61
C LEU A 108 1.53 -2.32 -0.36
N LYS A 109 1.39 -3.62 -0.08
CA LYS A 109 1.80 -4.69 -1.00
C LYS A 109 1.19 -4.52 -2.39
N ARG A 110 -0.11 -4.21 -2.43
CA ARG A 110 -0.87 -4.07 -3.69
C ARG A 110 -0.53 -2.78 -4.40
N ALA A 111 -0.41 -1.69 -3.64
CA ALA A 111 0.07 -0.42 -4.14
C ALA A 111 1.44 -0.58 -4.82
N PHE A 112 2.38 -1.27 -4.16
CA PHE A 112 3.71 -1.54 -4.70
C PHE A 112 3.65 -2.31 -6.04
N LEU A 113 2.87 -3.39 -6.12
CA LEU A 113 2.73 -4.16 -7.36
C LEU A 113 2.08 -3.35 -8.50
N ASP A 114 1.15 -2.44 -8.19
CA ASP A 114 0.58 -1.56 -9.21
C ASP A 114 1.56 -0.47 -9.65
N ILE A 115 2.37 0.05 -8.73
CA ILE A 115 3.45 0.99 -9.04
C ILE A 115 4.52 0.34 -9.92
N CYS A 116 4.91 -0.90 -9.66
CA CYS A 116 5.87 -1.63 -10.49
C CYS A 116 5.39 -1.83 -11.94
N LYS A 117 4.08 -1.72 -12.22
CA LYS A 117 3.57 -1.77 -13.60
C LYS A 117 3.74 -0.47 -14.36
N LYS A 118 4.09 0.63 -13.70
CA LYS A 118 4.26 1.96 -14.30
C LYS A 118 5.69 2.13 -14.82
N SER A 119 5.86 2.74 -15.99
CA SER A 119 7.19 3.07 -16.52
C SER A 119 7.76 4.30 -15.82
N ASN A 120 9.08 4.51 -15.91
CA ASN A 120 9.75 5.68 -15.31
C ASN A 120 9.31 7.02 -15.93
N GLU A 121 8.69 6.98 -17.12
CA GLU A 121 8.24 8.16 -17.87
C GLU A 121 6.78 8.52 -17.60
N GLU A 122 6.02 7.62 -16.96
CA GLU A 122 4.61 7.85 -16.69
C GLU A 122 4.43 8.92 -15.60
N PRO A 123 3.56 9.92 -15.80
CA PRO A 123 3.34 10.96 -14.79
C PRO A 123 2.77 10.37 -13.50
N MET A 124 3.28 10.88 -12.37
CA MET A 124 2.81 10.50 -11.03
C MET A 124 1.67 11.40 -10.58
N GLU A 125 0.48 11.13 -11.10
CA GLU A 125 -0.75 11.82 -10.70
C GLU A 125 -1.49 11.04 -9.61
N CYS A 126 -1.95 11.74 -8.58
CA CYS A 126 -2.79 11.14 -7.55
C CYS A 126 -4.08 10.58 -8.17
N TYR A 127 -4.43 9.35 -7.82
CA TYR A 127 -5.69 8.76 -8.27
C TYR A 127 -6.87 9.44 -7.57
N PRO A 128 -7.93 9.79 -8.31
CA PRO A 128 -9.11 10.41 -7.72
C PRO A 128 -9.81 9.43 -6.78
N LEU A 129 -10.47 9.98 -5.76
CA LEU A 129 -11.40 9.24 -4.89
C LEU A 129 -12.76 8.98 -5.55
N SER A 130 -12.88 9.16 -6.86
CA SER A 130 -14.09 8.85 -7.62
C SER A 130 -13.73 8.03 -8.85
N ARG A 131 -14.53 7.02 -9.16
CA ARG A 131 -14.31 6.19 -10.35
C ARG A 131 -15.60 5.58 -10.88
N MET A 132 -15.71 5.56 -12.22
CA MET A 132 -16.81 4.91 -12.94
C MET A 132 -16.88 3.43 -12.58
N ASP A 133 -18.07 2.98 -12.15
CA ASP A 133 -18.36 1.57 -11.90
C ASP A 133 -19.28 1.02 -12.99
N LYS A 134 -18.74 0.15 -13.84
CA LYS A 134 -19.50 -0.42 -14.97
C LYS A 134 -20.72 -1.26 -14.55
N LYS A 135 -20.81 -1.72 -13.30
CA LYS A 135 -21.92 -2.55 -12.82
C LYS A 135 -23.05 -1.70 -12.22
N ALA A 136 -22.74 -0.50 -11.76
CA ALA A 136 -23.73 0.49 -11.30
C ALA A 136 -24.03 1.58 -12.34
N GLU A 137 -23.25 1.64 -13.42
CA GLU A 137 -23.38 2.64 -14.50
C GLU A 137 -23.35 4.10 -13.98
N CYS A 138 -22.59 4.33 -12.91
CA CYS A 138 -22.40 5.65 -12.31
C CYS A 138 -21.02 5.75 -11.63
N GLN A 139 -20.66 6.96 -11.20
CA GLN A 139 -19.48 7.17 -10.36
C GLN A 139 -19.70 6.62 -8.96
N ILE A 140 -18.75 5.82 -8.48
CA ILE A 140 -18.59 5.50 -7.06
C ILE A 140 -17.57 6.46 -6.48
N ILE A 141 -17.92 7.09 -5.36
CA ILE A 141 -17.15 8.15 -4.72
C ILE A 141 -16.75 7.68 -3.33
N VAL A 142 -15.50 7.89 -2.94
CA VAL A 142 -14.98 7.64 -1.61
C VAL A 142 -14.87 8.98 -0.90
N VAL A 143 -15.71 9.19 0.10
CA VAL A 143 -15.83 10.46 0.81
C VAL A 143 -15.09 10.35 2.15
N PRO A 144 -14.00 11.11 2.36
CA PRO A 144 -13.37 11.19 3.68
C PRO A 144 -14.34 11.80 4.69
N VAL A 145 -14.46 11.19 5.87
CA VAL A 145 -15.33 11.65 6.98
C VAL A 145 -14.53 12.16 8.18
N GLY A 146 -13.20 12.00 8.15
CA GLY A 146 -12.28 12.34 9.24
C GLY A 146 -11.94 11.13 10.11
N ASN A 147 -10.94 11.26 10.99
CA ASN A 147 -10.46 10.19 11.88
C ASN A 147 -10.18 8.85 11.15
N GLY A 148 -9.60 8.91 9.95
CA GLY A 148 -9.28 7.74 9.13
C GLY A 148 -10.48 7.00 8.57
N GLU A 149 -11.67 7.59 8.66
CA GLU A 149 -12.93 7.02 8.22
C GLU A 149 -13.37 7.53 6.84
N TYR A 150 -13.98 6.64 6.06
CA TYR A 150 -14.43 6.87 4.71
C TYR A 150 -15.83 6.31 4.49
N ARG A 151 -16.67 7.08 3.81
CA ARG A 151 -17.98 6.63 3.30
C ARG A 151 -17.87 6.33 1.81
N ILE A 152 -18.41 5.20 1.38
CA ILE A 152 -18.56 4.86 -0.02
C ILE A 152 -19.91 5.37 -0.50
N ASP A 153 -19.89 6.35 -1.38
CA ASP A 153 -21.06 6.99 -1.97
C ASP A 153 -21.18 6.67 -3.47
N ALA A 154 -22.31 7.07 -4.07
CA ALA A 154 -22.56 6.92 -5.48
C ALA A 154 -23.31 8.13 -6.02
N GLU A 155 -23.04 8.50 -7.27
CA GLU A 155 -23.72 9.60 -7.94
C GLU A 155 -25.22 9.33 -8.14
N ALA A 156 -25.59 8.06 -8.34
CA ALA A 156 -26.98 7.63 -8.52
C ALA A 156 -27.45 6.77 -7.34
N ASP A 157 -28.71 6.92 -6.94
CA ASP A 157 -29.34 6.06 -5.93
C ASP A 157 -30.21 4.98 -6.59
N THR A 158 -29.54 3.99 -7.19
CA THR A 158 -30.19 2.81 -7.78
C THR A 158 -29.90 1.56 -6.93
N PRO A 159 -30.73 0.49 -7.04
CA PRO A 159 -30.42 -0.78 -6.38
C PRO A 159 -29.08 -1.39 -6.82
N ALA A 160 -28.60 -1.06 -8.03
CA ALA A 160 -27.26 -1.44 -8.48
C ALA A 160 -26.18 -0.63 -7.75
N ALA A 161 -26.32 0.69 -7.68
CA ALA A 161 -25.40 1.56 -6.97
C ALA A 161 -25.30 1.22 -5.47
N GLN A 162 -26.43 0.99 -4.80
CA GLN A 162 -26.48 0.52 -3.41
C GLN A 162 -25.66 -0.76 -3.19
N ARG A 163 -25.86 -1.79 -4.04
CA ARG A 163 -25.08 -3.04 -3.97
C ARG A 163 -23.60 -2.80 -4.24
N ARG A 164 -23.25 -1.86 -5.13
CA ARG A 164 -21.86 -1.54 -5.47
C ARG A 164 -21.15 -0.76 -4.38
N ARG A 165 -21.81 0.18 -3.69
CA ARG A 165 -21.27 0.85 -2.50
C ARG A 165 -20.87 -0.17 -1.42
N GLN A 166 -21.76 -1.11 -1.06
CA GLN A 166 -21.43 -2.19 -0.11
C GLN A 166 -20.27 -3.07 -0.60
N ALA A 167 -20.27 -3.42 -1.89
CA ALA A 167 -19.22 -4.26 -2.47
C ALA A 167 -17.85 -3.58 -2.44
N VAL A 168 -17.78 -2.26 -2.69
CA VAL A 168 -16.54 -1.47 -2.63
C VAL A 168 -16.08 -1.30 -1.18
N ALA A 169 -16.98 -1.02 -0.23
CA ALA A 169 -16.67 -0.98 1.20
C ALA A 169 -16.04 -2.31 1.66
N ARG A 170 -16.69 -3.44 1.35
CA ARG A 170 -16.15 -4.79 1.60
C ARG A 170 -14.83 -5.06 0.86
N GLY A 171 -14.64 -4.44 -0.31
CA GLY A 171 -13.37 -4.43 -1.03
C GLY A 171 -12.26 -3.83 -0.18
N TYR A 172 -12.45 -2.62 0.33
CA TYR A 172 -11.49 -1.96 1.21
C TYR A 172 -11.24 -2.72 2.53
N LEU A 173 -12.28 -3.27 3.15
CA LEU A 173 -12.13 -4.13 4.34
C LEU A 173 -11.25 -5.36 4.09
N LYS A 174 -11.20 -5.87 2.85
CA LYS A 174 -10.34 -7.00 2.47
C LYS A 174 -8.95 -6.59 2.03
N LEU A 175 -8.79 -5.40 1.47
CA LEU A 175 -7.54 -4.95 0.85
C LEU A 175 -6.69 -4.10 1.81
N CYS A 176 -7.28 -3.36 2.74
CA CYS A 176 -6.61 -2.23 3.38
C CYS A 176 -6.50 -2.27 4.90
N GLU A 177 -6.60 -3.44 5.54
CA GLU A 177 -6.58 -3.56 7.03
C GLU A 177 -7.59 -2.66 7.75
N MET A 178 -8.66 -2.24 7.06
CA MET A 178 -9.70 -1.38 7.60
C MET A 178 -10.75 -2.17 8.39
N GLU A 179 -11.46 -1.47 9.26
CA GLU A 179 -12.58 -2.00 10.03
C GLU A 179 -13.92 -1.49 9.49
N PRO A 180 -14.99 -2.30 9.64
CA PRO A 180 -16.34 -1.79 9.42
C PRO A 180 -16.71 -0.78 10.51
N VAL A 181 -17.65 0.10 10.19
CA VAL A 181 -18.25 1.02 11.15
C VAL A 181 -19.63 0.48 11.50
N GLU A 182 -19.90 0.32 12.81
CA GLU A 182 -21.12 -0.31 13.28
C GLU A 182 -22.36 0.49 12.83
N GLY A 183 -23.36 -0.21 12.29
CA GLY A 183 -24.59 0.39 11.81
C GLY A 183 -24.52 1.01 10.40
N ASP A 184 -23.37 0.99 9.71
CA ASP A 184 -23.25 1.54 8.36
C ASP A 184 -22.37 0.68 7.43
N ASP A 185 -23.03 -0.10 6.56
CA ASP A 185 -22.41 -0.99 5.56
C ASP A 185 -21.60 -0.25 4.47
N TYR A 186 -21.70 1.07 4.42
CA TYR A 186 -20.99 1.92 3.46
C TYR A 186 -19.78 2.61 4.07
N ARG A 187 -19.52 2.44 5.38
CA ARG A 187 -18.42 3.11 6.07
C ARG A 187 -17.33 2.13 6.49
N VAL A 188 -16.10 2.58 6.31
CA VAL A 188 -14.87 1.83 6.65
C VAL A 188 -13.87 2.77 7.29
N ARG A 189 -13.07 2.28 8.25
CA ARG A 189 -12.07 3.10 8.94
C ARG A 189 -10.71 2.43 9.05
N PHE A 190 -9.65 3.22 8.95
CA PHE A 190 -8.34 2.81 9.46
C PHE A 190 -8.33 2.98 10.98
N ARG A 191 -7.85 1.96 11.70
CA ARG A 191 -7.67 2.03 13.15
C ARG A 191 -6.73 3.17 13.58
N CYS A 192 -5.79 3.54 12.72
CA CYS A 192 -4.78 4.53 13.02
C CYS A 192 -5.32 5.96 13.10
N GLY A 193 -6.57 6.19 12.67
CA GLY A 193 -7.23 7.49 12.71
C GLY A 193 -6.70 8.51 11.69
N ALA A 194 -5.70 8.17 10.88
CA ALA A 194 -5.11 9.07 9.89
C ALA A 194 -5.79 8.92 8.51
N ALA A 195 -5.75 9.99 7.71
CA ALA A 195 -6.21 9.97 6.33
C ALA A 195 -5.19 9.28 5.41
N HIS A 196 -5.67 8.40 4.55
CA HIS A 196 -4.92 7.64 3.55
C HIS A 196 -5.54 7.77 2.14
N ASP A 197 -5.96 8.98 1.76
CA ASP A 197 -6.70 9.27 0.53
C ASP A 197 -5.99 8.78 -0.73
N ARG A 198 -4.68 9.05 -0.85
CA ARG A 198 -3.85 8.61 -2.00
C ARG A 198 -3.87 7.09 -2.15
N LEU A 199 -3.71 6.38 -1.03
CA LEU A 199 -3.72 4.92 -0.99
C LEU A 199 -5.10 4.36 -1.39
N LEU A 200 -6.20 4.97 -0.91
CA LEU A 200 -7.55 4.55 -1.27
C LEU A 200 -7.89 4.83 -2.72
N GLY A 201 -7.49 6.00 -3.25
CA GLY A 201 -7.65 6.35 -4.66
C GLY A 201 -6.93 5.35 -5.57
N LEU A 202 -5.66 5.05 -5.24
CA LEU A 202 -4.86 4.06 -5.96
C LEU A 202 -5.52 2.67 -5.96
N LEU A 203 -6.08 2.26 -4.82
CA LEU A 203 -6.68 0.93 -4.66
C LEU A 203 -8.17 0.84 -5.03
N LEU A 204 -8.82 1.94 -5.43
CA LEU A 204 -10.26 1.97 -5.72
C LEU A 204 -10.66 0.98 -6.82
N PHE A 205 -9.83 0.84 -7.86
CA PHE A 205 -10.07 -0.16 -8.90
C PHE A 205 -10.13 -1.59 -8.36
N ARG A 206 -9.19 -1.93 -7.48
CA ARG A 206 -9.10 -3.25 -6.85
C ARG A 206 -10.26 -3.45 -5.90
N ALA A 207 -10.68 -2.42 -5.16
CA ALA A 207 -11.85 -2.48 -4.29
C ALA A 207 -13.14 -2.76 -5.10
N GLN A 208 -13.31 -2.11 -6.25
CA GLN A 208 -14.42 -2.41 -7.17
C GLN A 208 -14.38 -3.88 -7.67
N ASN A 209 -13.19 -4.45 -7.83
CA ASN A 209 -12.97 -5.78 -8.42
C ASN A 209 -12.36 -6.79 -7.43
N VAL A 210 -12.71 -6.71 -6.14
CA VAL A 210 -12.02 -7.45 -5.08
C VAL A 210 -11.89 -8.94 -5.33
N ARG A 211 -12.88 -9.58 -5.97
CA ARG A 211 -12.84 -11.02 -6.28
C ARG A 211 -11.70 -11.37 -7.26
N SER A 212 -11.47 -10.58 -8.29
CA SER A 212 -10.36 -10.83 -9.22
C SER A 212 -9.03 -10.55 -8.55
N THR A 213 -8.95 -9.47 -7.76
CA THR A 213 -7.75 -9.16 -6.96
C THR A 213 -7.38 -10.29 -6.00
N MET A 214 -8.34 -10.88 -5.28
CA MET A 214 -8.05 -12.02 -4.39
C MET A 214 -7.58 -13.26 -5.15
N ARG A 215 -8.12 -13.53 -6.34
CA ARG A 215 -7.65 -14.64 -7.19
C ARG A 215 -6.23 -14.41 -7.71
N GLU A 216 -5.89 -13.18 -8.08
CA GLU A 216 -4.52 -12.80 -8.43
C GLU A 216 -3.55 -13.07 -7.27
N ASP A 217 -3.96 -12.74 -6.05
CA ASP A 217 -3.18 -12.98 -4.82
C ASP A 217 -2.98 -14.49 -4.57
N GLU A 218 -4.04 -15.29 -4.64
CA GLU A 218 -3.99 -16.76 -4.48
C GLU A 218 -3.06 -17.39 -5.53
N ALA A 219 -3.13 -16.92 -6.78
CA ALA A 219 -2.26 -17.40 -7.85
C ALA A 219 -0.80 -16.99 -7.64
N ALA A 220 -0.55 -15.78 -7.14
CA ALA A 220 0.80 -15.30 -6.83
C ALA A 220 1.43 -16.08 -5.67
N VAL A 221 0.68 -16.35 -4.60
CA VAL A 221 1.11 -17.20 -3.48
C VAL A 221 1.41 -18.62 -3.96
N SER A 222 0.53 -19.20 -4.78
CA SER A 222 0.73 -20.56 -5.32
C SER A 222 2.00 -20.67 -6.18
N ARG A 223 2.32 -19.64 -6.97
CA ARG A 223 3.60 -19.57 -7.70
C ARG A 223 4.80 -19.44 -6.77
N GLY A 224 4.67 -18.68 -5.69
CA GLY A 224 5.72 -18.52 -4.67
C GLY A 224 6.04 -19.80 -3.90
N VAL A 225 5.05 -20.66 -3.65
CA VAL A 225 5.24 -21.98 -3.01
C VAL A 225 5.99 -22.95 -3.94
N LEU A 226 5.74 -22.90 -5.25
CA LEU A 226 6.44 -23.73 -6.23
C LEU A 226 7.87 -23.26 -6.55
N ALA A 227 8.24 -22.04 -6.14
CA ALA A 227 9.56 -21.46 -6.33
C ALA A 227 10.47 -21.55 -5.09
N ALA A 228 10.06 -22.27 -4.04
CA ALA A 228 10.87 -22.51 -2.84
C ALA A 228 11.55 -23.89 -2.89
N PRO A 229 12.77 -24.04 -3.43
CA PRO A 229 13.58 -25.24 -3.25
C PRO A 229 14.18 -25.20 -1.85
N SER A 230 13.38 -25.48 -0.83
CA SER A 230 13.89 -25.59 0.54
C SER A 230 13.11 -26.58 1.39
N GLN A 231 12.68 -27.71 0.82
CA GLN A 231 12.22 -28.89 1.58
C GLN A 231 12.49 -30.19 0.81
N GLN A 232 13.72 -30.38 0.34
CA GLN A 232 14.27 -31.71 0.08
C GLN A 232 15.63 -31.79 0.80
N LEU A 233 15.55 -32.23 2.06
CA LEU A 233 16.63 -32.92 2.77
C LEU A 233 16.09 -34.30 3.13
#